data_AF-A0A2N6EVL6-F1
#
_entry.id   AF-A0A2N6EVL6-F1
#
_cell.length_a   1.000
_cell.length_b   1.000
_cell.length_c   1.000
_cell.angle_alpha   90.00
_cell.angle_beta   90.00
_cell.angle_gamma   90.00
#
_symmetry.space_group_name_H-M   'P 1'
#
loop_
_entity.id
_entity.type
_entity.pdbx_description
1 polymer ?
#
loop_
_entity_poly.entity_id
_entity_poly.type
_entity_poly.pdbx_seq_one_letter_code
_entity_poly.pdbx_strand_id
1 'polypeptide(L)'
;TLESYWKANMELCAISPQLNLYNADWPIWTYQAQMPPAKFAFDDVGRRGVAIDSTVASGCILSGARLKRSVLFNGCFLHSYSFVKDSVILPYVDIGRNCRITKAVIDKACIIPPDTVIGEDRSEDEKRFYVDENGIVLVTPDMLGQHLHPVR
;
A
#
# COMPACT_ATOMS: atom_id res chain seq x y z
N THR A 1 12.86 -13.30 3.54
CA THR A 1 11.55 -13.91 3.17
C THR A 1 10.54 -12.79 2.92
N LEU A 2 9.33 -13.10 2.46
CA LEU A 2 8.25 -12.10 2.31
C LEU A 2 7.96 -11.41 3.66
N GLU A 3 7.90 -12.21 4.74
CA GLU A 3 7.73 -11.70 6.09
C GLU A 3 8.78 -10.65 6.48
N SER A 4 10.07 -10.93 6.29
CA SER A 4 11.13 -9.97 6.64
C SER A 4 11.01 -8.68 5.85
N TYR A 5 10.65 -8.76 4.57
CA TYR A 5 10.44 -7.59 3.72
C TYR A 5 9.26 -6.75 4.20
N TRP A 6 8.12 -7.39 4.47
CA TRP A 6 6.93 -6.72 5.00
C TRP A 6 7.22 -6.08 6.36
N LYS A 7 7.84 -6.83 7.28
CA LYS A 7 8.16 -6.37 8.64
C LYS A 7 9.10 -5.17 8.64
N ALA A 8 10.17 -5.21 7.83
CA ALA A 8 11.12 -4.10 7.74
C ALA A 8 10.48 -2.80 7.23
N ASN A 9 9.55 -2.90 6.27
CA ASN A 9 8.79 -1.73 5.81
C ASN A 9 7.79 -1.25 6.87
N MET A 10 7.05 -2.18 7.49
CA MET A 10 6.06 -1.86 8.52
C MET A 10 6.66 -1.21 9.76
N GLU A 11 7.94 -1.46 10.04
CA GLU A 11 8.67 -0.80 11.11
C GLU A 11 8.77 0.72 10.91
N LEU A 12 8.78 1.21 9.67
CA LEU A 12 8.79 2.64 9.36
C LEU A 12 7.53 3.38 9.84
N CYS A 13 6.45 2.64 10.12
CA CYS A 13 5.22 3.18 10.68
C CYS A 13 5.26 3.31 12.21
N ALA A 14 6.28 2.76 12.88
CA ALA A 14 6.40 2.85 14.32
C ALA A 14 6.70 4.28 14.78
N ILE A 15 6.26 4.64 15.98
CA ILE A 15 6.56 5.94 16.61
C ILE A 15 8.07 6.15 16.75
N SER A 16 8.82 5.08 17.03
CA SER A 16 10.27 5.08 17.15
C SER A 16 10.85 3.91 16.35
N PRO A 17 11.08 4.09 15.04
CA PRO A 17 11.61 3.02 14.18
C PRO A 17 13.09 2.76 14.47
N GLN A 18 13.56 1.52 14.34
CA GLN A 18 15.01 1.24 14.44
C GLN A 18 15.81 1.93 13.32
N LEU A 19 15.24 2.00 12.12
CA LEU A 19 15.80 2.77 11.01
C LEU A 19 15.23 4.19 10.99
N ASN A 20 16.05 5.17 11.37
CA ASN A 20 15.68 6.57 11.32
C ASN A 20 15.92 7.17 9.92
N LEU A 21 14.88 7.20 9.07
CA LEU A 21 14.93 7.85 7.75
C LEU A 21 15.04 9.39 7.82
N TYR A 22 14.87 9.98 9.00
CA TYR A 22 15.03 11.42 9.24
C TYR A 22 16.43 11.80 9.73
N ASN A 23 17.38 10.84 9.72
CA ASN A 23 18.77 11.10 10.07
C ASN A 23 19.47 11.93 8.98
N ALA A 24 19.81 13.18 9.30
CA ALA A 24 20.50 14.09 8.39
C ALA A 24 22.03 13.86 8.34
N ASP A 25 22.62 13.21 9.35
CA ASP A 25 24.07 12.97 9.42
C ASP A 25 24.51 11.81 8.52
N TRP A 26 23.58 10.92 8.17
CA TRP A 26 23.82 9.79 7.29
C TRP A 26 22.68 9.62 6.27
N PRO A 27 22.59 10.51 5.27
CA PRO A 27 21.50 10.50 4.31
C PRO A 27 21.61 9.31 3.35
N ILE A 28 20.47 8.69 3.04
CA ILE A 28 20.37 7.67 1.99
C ILE A 28 19.97 8.37 0.69
N TRP A 29 20.89 8.41 -0.27
CA TRP A 29 20.60 8.98 -1.59
C TRP A 29 19.80 8.02 -2.46
N THR A 30 18.78 8.54 -3.15
CA THR A 30 17.98 7.80 -4.12
C THR A 30 17.42 8.74 -5.19
N TYR A 31 16.88 8.18 -6.27
CA TYR A 31 16.14 8.93 -7.26
C TYR A 31 14.81 9.42 -6.67
N GLN A 32 14.59 10.74 -6.65
CA GLN A 32 13.30 11.34 -6.32
C GLN A 32 12.62 11.86 -7.59
N ALA A 33 11.52 11.21 -7.98
CA ALA A 33 10.66 11.72 -9.03
C ALA A 33 10.00 13.03 -8.59
N GLN A 34 9.92 14.02 -9.50
CA GLN A 34 9.16 15.25 -9.26
C GLN A 34 7.66 14.93 -9.26
N MET A 35 7.10 14.77 -8.06
CA MET A 35 5.69 14.44 -7.86
C MET A 35 5.01 15.51 -6.99
N PRO A 36 3.69 15.73 -7.17
CA PRO A 36 2.95 16.65 -6.31
C PRO A 36 2.90 16.13 -4.86
N PRO A 37 2.55 16.97 -3.88
CA PRO A 37 2.30 16.54 -2.51
C PRO A 37 1.21 15.45 -2.43
N ALA A 38 1.23 14.65 -1.36
CA ALA A 38 0.14 13.73 -1.06
C ALA A 38 -1.17 14.51 -0.83
N LYS A 39 -2.27 14.03 -1.41
CA LYS A 39 -3.59 14.64 -1.32
C LYS A 39 -4.56 13.74 -0.56
N PHE A 40 -5.21 14.29 0.44
CA PHE A 40 -6.27 13.64 1.20
C PHE A 40 -7.58 14.38 0.93
N ALA A 41 -8.61 13.66 0.49
CA ALA A 41 -9.88 14.25 0.11
C ALA A 41 -11.06 13.56 0.80
N PHE A 42 -12.15 14.32 0.95
CA PHE A 42 -13.41 13.96 1.61
C PHE A 42 -13.32 13.86 3.14
N ASP A 43 -14.36 14.34 3.80
CA ASP A 43 -14.56 14.30 5.25
C ASP A 43 -16.03 14.03 5.62
N ASP A 44 -16.76 13.34 4.74
CA ASP A 44 -18.16 13.00 4.97
C ASP A 44 -18.26 11.78 5.91
N VAL A 45 -19.41 11.63 6.57
CA VAL A 45 -19.70 10.44 7.40
C VAL A 45 -19.61 9.19 6.53
N GLY A 46 -18.71 8.26 6.88
CA GLY A 46 -18.47 7.03 6.13
C GLY A 46 -17.52 7.18 4.92
N ARG A 47 -17.08 8.40 4.58
CA ARG A 47 -16.15 8.66 3.48
C ARG A 47 -15.14 9.74 3.86
N ARG A 48 -13.98 9.30 4.34
CA ARG A 48 -12.89 10.18 4.77
C ARG A 48 -11.56 9.69 4.21
N GLY A 49 -10.84 10.59 3.54
CA GLY A 49 -9.44 10.37 3.15
C GLY A 49 -8.54 10.60 4.35
N VAL A 50 -7.98 9.54 4.94
CA VAL A 50 -7.13 9.66 6.14
C VAL A 50 -6.08 8.57 6.20
N ALA A 51 -4.91 8.90 6.74
CA ALA A 51 -3.84 7.97 7.07
C ALA A 51 -3.50 8.08 8.58
N ILE A 52 -3.46 6.95 9.29
CA ILE A 52 -3.18 6.89 10.74
C ILE A 52 -2.07 5.87 10.97
N ASP A 53 -1.03 6.25 11.72
CA ASP A 53 0.16 5.44 11.96
C ASP A 53 0.79 4.94 10.64
N SER A 54 0.79 5.78 9.61
CA SER A 54 1.15 5.39 8.24
C SER A 54 2.13 6.39 7.63
N THR A 55 2.95 5.91 6.70
CA THR A 55 3.81 6.75 5.87
C THR A 55 3.21 6.84 4.46
N VAL A 56 3.19 8.05 3.89
CA VAL A 56 2.58 8.32 2.58
C VAL A 56 3.56 9.15 1.76
N ALA A 57 4.02 8.58 0.65
CA ALA A 57 4.94 9.25 -0.28
C ALA A 57 4.22 10.26 -1.19
N SER A 58 5.01 11.07 -1.90
CA SER A 58 4.53 12.06 -2.87
C SER A 58 3.73 11.42 -4.02
N GLY A 59 2.83 12.19 -4.62
CA GLY A 59 1.97 11.75 -5.72
C GLY A 59 0.76 10.91 -5.29
N CYS A 60 0.64 10.56 -4.00
CA CYS A 60 -0.48 9.76 -3.53
C CYS A 60 -1.78 10.55 -3.40
N ILE A 61 -2.91 9.90 -3.71
CA ILE A 61 -4.25 10.45 -3.51
C ILE A 61 -5.11 9.49 -2.70
N LEU A 62 -5.51 9.89 -1.50
CA LEU A 62 -6.48 9.18 -0.68
C LEU A 62 -7.84 9.85 -0.82
N SER A 63 -8.66 9.30 -1.71
CA SER A 63 -9.94 9.87 -2.14
C SER A 63 -11.09 9.23 -1.36
N GLY A 64 -11.28 9.60 -0.09
CA GLY A 64 -12.32 9.00 0.76
C GLY A 64 -11.98 7.58 1.23
N ALA A 65 -10.68 7.28 1.29
CA ALA A 65 -10.11 6.00 1.69
C ALA A 65 -9.39 6.08 3.04
N ARG A 66 -9.42 4.99 3.80
CA ARG A 66 -8.81 4.91 5.12
C ARG A 66 -7.56 4.02 5.07
N LEU A 67 -6.41 4.60 5.42
CA LEU A 67 -5.14 3.91 5.53
C LEU A 67 -4.75 3.83 7.02
N LYS A 68 -4.35 2.65 7.49
CA LYS A 68 -3.94 2.45 8.89
C LYS A 68 -2.72 1.56 8.99
N ARG A 69 -1.67 1.96 9.72
CA ARG A 69 -0.47 1.13 9.91
C ARG A 69 0.00 0.57 8.57
N SER A 70 0.34 1.45 7.64
CA SER A 70 0.70 1.07 6.28
C SER A 70 1.70 2.01 5.65
N VAL A 71 2.48 1.48 4.73
CA VAL A 71 3.44 2.23 3.92
C VAL A 71 2.88 2.38 2.50
N LEU A 72 2.70 3.62 2.07
CA LEU A 72 2.26 3.96 0.72
C LEU A 72 3.41 4.59 -0.06
N PHE A 73 3.90 3.88 -1.09
CA PHE A 73 4.90 4.40 -2.00
C PHE A 73 4.29 5.39 -2.99
N ASN A 74 5.15 6.04 -3.79
CA ASN A 74 4.78 7.19 -4.59
C ASN A 74 3.74 6.89 -5.67
N GLY A 75 2.90 7.88 -5.98
CA GLY A 75 1.94 7.82 -7.09
C GLY A 75 0.76 6.86 -6.91
N CYS A 76 0.45 6.43 -5.69
CA CYS A 76 -0.68 5.52 -5.44
C CYS A 76 -2.03 6.26 -5.41
N PHE A 77 -3.09 5.60 -5.85
CA PHE A 77 -4.45 6.12 -5.77
C PHE A 77 -5.33 5.17 -4.96
N LEU A 78 -5.94 5.66 -3.87
CA LEU A 78 -6.92 4.91 -3.10
C LEU A 78 -8.31 5.52 -3.30
N HIS A 79 -9.21 4.74 -3.90
CA HIS A 79 -10.58 5.15 -4.17
C HIS A 79 -11.48 5.04 -2.93
N SER A 80 -12.63 5.71 -3.00
CA SER A 80 -13.54 5.86 -1.87
C SER A 80 -14.00 4.55 -1.26
N TYR A 81 -14.21 4.58 0.05
CA TYR A 81 -14.69 3.46 0.87
C TYR A 81 -13.70 2.30 0.99
N SER A 82 -12.52 2.40 0.38
CA SER A 82 -11.46 1.41 0.59
C SER A 82 -10.84 1.57 1.99
N PHE A 83 -10.46 0.42 2.56
CA PHE A 83 -9.75 0.33 3.82
C PHE A 83 -8.50 -0.54 3.63
N VAL A 84 -7.35 0.05 3.91
CA VAL A 84 -6.04 -0.62 3.81
C VAL A 84 -5.39 -0.59 5.19
N LYS A 85 -5.00 -1.76 5.69
CA LYS A 85 -4.42 -1.94 7.01
C LYS A 85 -3.24 -2.90 7.00
N ASP A 86 -2.18 -2.58 7.73
CA ASP A 86 -1.06 -3.50 7.95
C ASP A 86 -0.39 -3.94 6.64
N SER A 87 -0.35 -3.06 5.65
CA SER A 87 0.03 -3.38 4.27
C SER A 87 1.10 -2.44 3.71
N VAL A 88 1.91 -2.98 2.80
CA VAL A 88 2.95 -2.27 2.03
C VAL A 88 2.47 -2.16 0.59
N ILE A 89 2.28 -0.92 0.11
CA ILE A 89 1.74 -0.64 -1.22
C ILE A 89 2.84 -0.01 -2.07
N LEU A 90 3.33 -0.74 -3.08
CA LEU A 90 4.42 -0.31 -3.95
C LEU A 90 3.98 0.80 -4.94
N PRO A 91 4.92 1.45 -5.65
CA PRO A 91 4.60 2.61 -6.48
C PRO A 91 3.51 2.36 -7.53
N TYR A 92 2.74 3.40 -7.82
CA TYR A 92 1.73 3.44 -8.88
C TYR A 92 0.56 2.46 -8.74
N VAL A 93 0.32 1.93 -7.54
CA VAL A 93 -0.84 1.07 -7.28
C VAL A 93 -2.13 1.88 -7.28
N ASP A 94 -3.15 1.36 -7.95
CA ASP A 94 -4.51 1.86 -7.95
C ASP A 94 -5.41 0.90 -7.16
N ILE A 95 -6.04 1.38 -6.09
CA ILE A 95 -6.94 0.59 -5.24
C ILE A 95 -8.38 1.05 -5.46
N GLY A 96 -9.17 0.19 -6.09
CA GLY A 96 -10.58 0.40 -6.41
C GLY A 96 -11.48 0.69 -5.20
N ARG A 97 -12.73 1.07 -5.50
CA ARG A 97 -13.72 1.39 -4.45
C ARG A 97 -14.06 0.18 -3.60
N ASN A 98 -14.40 0.40 -2.34
CA ASN A 98 -14.84 -0.63 -1.39
C ASN A 98 -13.85 -1.77 -1.12
N CYS A 99 -12.59 -1.65 -1.55
CA CYS A 99 -11.60 -2.68 -1.29
C CYS A 99 -11.26 -2.77 0.20
N ARG A 100 -11.06 -4.00 0.70
CA ARG A 100 -10.58 -4.24 2.06
C ARG A 100 -9.30 -5.06 2.00
N ILE A 101 -8.19 -4.45 2.38
CA ILE A 101 -6.87 -5.06 2.23
C ILE A 101 -6.19 -5.04 3.59
N THR A 102 -5.91 -6.23 4.11
CA THR A 102 -5.20 -6.41 5.39
C THR A 102 -3.96 -7.27 5.18
N LYS A 103 -2.83 -6.90 5.80
CA LYS A 103 -1.62 -7.74 5.84
C LYS A 103 -1.11 -8.18 4.46
N ALA A 104 -0.99 -7.23 3.54
CA ALA A 104 -0.61 -7.49 2.16
C ALA A 104 0.62 -6.69 1.71
N VAL A 105 1.32 -7.24 0.72
CA VAL A 105 2.30 -6.53 -0.11
C VAL A 105 1.72 -6.48 -1.52
N ILE A 106 1.40 -5.28 -1.99
CA ILE A 106 0.85 -5.06 -3.33
C ILE A 106 1.97 -4.53 -4.22
N ASP A 107 2.33 -5.30 -5.24
CA ASP A 107 3.43 -4.98 -6.15
C ASP A 107 3.11 -3.75 -7.03
N LYS A 108 4.16 -3.18 -7.62
CA LYS A 108 4.10 -1.94 -8.40
C LYS A 108 3.04 -2.01 -9.50
N ALA A 109 2.36 -0.89 -9.73
CA ALA A 109 1.39 -0.72 -10.80
C ALA A 109 0.23 -1.74 -10.84
N CYS A 110 -0.02 -2.49 -9.76
CA CYS A 110 -1.23 -3.27 -9.63
C CYS A 110 -2.46 -2.36 -9.64
N ILE A 111 -3.48 -2.77 -10.38
CA ILE A 111 -4.82 -2.15 -10.36
C ILE A 111 -5.75 -3.11 -9.62
N ILE A 112 -6.04 -2.83 -8.35
CA ILE A 112 -6.92 -3.68 -7.55
C ILE A 112 -8.38 -3.39 -7.94
N PRO A 113 -9.13 -4.38 -8.46
CA PRO A 113 -10.53 -4.17 -8.86
C PRO A 113 -11.40 -3.72 -7.69
N PRO A 114 -12.49 -2.97 -7.93
CA PRO A 114 -13.46 -2.63 -6.89
C PRO A 114 -13.97 -3.86 -6.12
N ASP A 115 -14.34 -3.65 -4.87
CA ASP A 115 -14.92 -4.67 -3.97
C ASP A 115 -13.97 -5.84 -3.66
N THR A 116 -12.68 -5.72 -4.00
CA THR A 116 -11.68 -6.75 -3.73
C THR A 116 -11.36 -6.83 -2.24
N VAL A 117 -11.38 -8.05 -1.71
CA VAL A 117 -11.03 -8.37 -0.33
C VAL A 117 -9.75 -9.21 -0.33
N ILE A 118 -8.76 -8.78 0.45
CA ILE A 118 -7.45 -9.43 0.63
C ILE A 118 -7.11 -9.45 2.13
N GLY A 119 -6.66 -10.60 2.63
CA GLY A 119 -6.20 -10.78 4.00
C GLY A 119 -7.30 -10.97 5.03
N GLU A 120 -8.53 -11.30 4.60
CA GLU A 120 -9.65 -11.67 5.47
C GLU A 120 -9.89 -13.19 5.49
N ASP A 121 -9.75 -13.87 4.35
CA ASP A 121 -9.92 -15.33 4.22
C ASP A 121 -8.71 -15.94 3.51
N ARG A 122 -7.92 -16.69 4.28
CA ARG A 122 -6.69 -17.33 3.78
C ARG A 122 -6.97 -18.30 2.63
N SER A 123 -8.06 -19.07 2.69
CA SER A 123 -8.37 -20.07 1.65
C SER A 123 -8.74 -19.40 0.34
N GLU A 124 -9.49 -18.30 0.39
CA GLU A 124 -9.81 -17.50 -0.80
C GLU A 124 -8.61 -16.73 -1.35
N ASP A 125 -7.72 -16.28 -0.48
CA ASP A 125 -6.50 -15.59 -0.88
C ASP A 125 -5.49 -16.54 -1.54
N GLU A 126 -5.30 -17.75 -1.02
CA GLU A 126 -4.40 -18.77 -1.59
C GLU A 126 -4.85 -19.27 -2.97
N LYS A 127 -6.13 -19.13 -3.32
CA LYS A 127 -6.63 -19.42 -4.67
C LYS A 127 -6.21 -18.38 -5.71
N ARG A 128 -5.95 -17.15 -5.27
CA ARG A 128 -5.77 -15.97 -6.15
C ARG A 128 -4.35 -15.43 -6.11
N PHE A 129 -3.68 -15.55 -4.97
CA PHE A 129 -2.43 -14.86 -4.65
C PHE A 129 -1.46 -15.79 -3.94
N TYR A 130 -0.21 -15.35 -3.84
CA TYR A 130 0.76 -16.03 -2.98
C TYR A 130 0.54 -15.61 -1.53
N VAL A 131 0.35 -16.57 -0.63
CA VAL A 131 0.20 -16.34 0.81
C VAL A 131 1.31 -17.06 1.55
N ASP A 132 2.09 -16.35 2.34
CA ASP A 132 3.16 -16.98 3.13
C ASP A 132 2.62 -17.70 4.38
N GLU A 133 3.51 -18.41 5.08
CA GLU A 133 3.18 -19.12 6.32
C GLU A 133 2.63 -18.18 7.42
N ASN A 134 3.09 -16.93 7.45
CA ASN A 134 2.63 -15.90 8.39
C ASN A 134 1.29 -15.26 7.98
N GLY A 135 0.71 -15.62 6.83
CA GLY A 135 -0.54 -15.05 6.33
C GLY A 135 -0.37 -13.68 5.69
N ILE A 136 0.83 -13.35 5.19
CA ILE A 136 1.08 -12.16 4.38
C ILE A 136 0.77 -12.49 2.94
N VAL A 137 -0.09 -11.68 2.32
CA VAL A 137 -0.51 -11.86 0.92
C VAL A 137 0.38 -11.03 0.01
N LEU A 138 1.03 -11.66 -0.98
CA LEU A 138 1.71 -10.98 -2.07
C LEU A 138 0.80 -10.97 -3.30
N VAL A 139 0.52 -9.76 -3.80
CA VAL A 139 -0.27 -9.55 -5.01
C VAL A 139 0.61 -8.97 -6.10
N THR A 140 0.66 -9.62 -7.26
CA THR A 140 1.39 -9.13 -8.44
C THR A 140 0.43 -8.83 -9.60
N PRO A 141 0.85 -8.01 -10.59
CA PRO A 141 0.06 -7.74 -11.78
C PRO A 141 -0.32 -9.02 -12.54
N ASP A 142 0.61 -9.97 -12.66
CA ASP A 142 0.38 -11.25 -13.34
C ASP A 142 -0.73 -12.07 -12.65
N MET A 143 -0.79 -12.08 -11.31
CA MET A 143 -1.85 -12.76 -10.56
C MET A 143 -3.23 -12.12 -10.81
N LEU A 144 -3.26 -10.84 -11.17
CA LEU A 144 -4.47 -10.10 -11.53
C LEU A 144 -4.80 -10.19 -13.04
N GLY A 145 -4.02 -10.94 -13.82
CA GLY A 145 -4.14 -10.99 -15.28
C GLY A 145 -3.78 -9.69 -15.98
N GLN A 146 -2.97 -8.84 -15.33
CA GLN A 146 -2.56 -7.54 -15.83
C GLN A 146 -1.24 -7.65 -16.56
N HIS A 147 -1.28 -7.53 -17.89
CA HIS A 147 -0.08 -7.44 -18.70
C HIS A 147 0.44 -6.01 -18.65
N LEU A 148 1.20 -5.70 -17.59
CA LEU A 148 2.02 -4.50 -17.59
C LEU A 148 3.11 -4.70 -18.63
N HIS A 149 2.98 -4.06 -19.79
CA HIS A 149 4.09 -3.98 -20.72
C HIS A 149 5.29 -3.34 -20.00
N PRO A 150 6.45 -4.00 -19.92
CA PRO A 150 7.64 -3.39 -19.36
C PRO A 150 8.17 -2.36 -20.37
N VAL A 151 7.60 -1.16 -20.39
CA VAL A 151 8.11 -0.02 -21.18
C VAL A 151 7.64 1.27 -20.47
N ARG A 152 8.48 2.25 -20.13
CA ARG A 152 9.75 2.73 -20.68
C ARG A 152 10.76 3.03 -19.59
#